data_AF-A0A2K5YTU3-F1
#
_entry.id   AF-A0A2K5YTU3-F1
#
_cell.length_a   1.000
_cell.length_b   1.000
_cell.length_c   1.000
_cell.angle_alpha   90.00
_cell.angle_beta   90.00
_cell.angle_gamma   90.00
#
_symmetry.space_group_name_H-M   'P 1'
#
loop_
_entity.id
_entity.type
_entity.pdbx_description
1 polymer ?
#
loop_
_entity_poly.entity_id
_entity_poly.type
_entity_poly.pdbx_seq_one_letter_code
_entity_poly.pdbx_strand_id
1 'polypeptide(L)'
;MLLSQNAFIVRPLNLFLMVCISLVFGISHDLPDYTSESCTFKISLQNFRSILSWELKNHSIVATHYKLLYTIMSKPEDWKIVKNCANTTRSFCDLTDEWRSTHEAYVTLLEGFSGNTTLFNCSRNFWLDIDMSFEPPEFEIVGFTNHINVIVKFPSIVEEELQFDLSLVIEEQSEGIVKKHKPTVKGNMSGNFTYIIDKLIPNTNYCVSVYFEHNDEQAVIKSPLKCTLLQPGQESEFS
;
A
#
# COMPACT_ATOMS: atom_id res chain seq x y z
N MET A 1 -39.70 -59.66 40.40
CA MET A 1 -38.78 -58.68 41.02
C MET A 1 -37.81 -58.18 39.96
N LEU A 2 -37.81 -56.87 39.75
CA LEU A 2 -36.74 -56.00 39.24
C LEU A 2 -35.50 -56.66 38.59
N LEU A 3 -35.18 -56.28 37.35
CA LEU A 3 -34.22 -55.20 37.07
C LEU A 3 -34.21 -54.87 35.56
N SER A 4 -34.45 -53.61 35.22
CA SER A 4 -34.23 -53.06 33.88
C SER A 4 -32.74 -52.94 33.59
N GLN A 5 -32.30 -53.29 32.39
CA GLN A 5 -31.04 -52.80 31.81
C GLN A 5 -31.28 -52.41 30.36
N ASN A 6 -31.59 -51.13 30.14
CA ASN A 6 -31.45 -50.51 28.82
C ASN A 6 -29.96 -50.25 28.58
N ALA A 7 -29.26 -51.23 28.01
CA ALA A 7 -27.95 -50.98 27.42
C ALA A 7 -28.19 -50.31 26.07
N PHE A 8 -27.98 -48.99 26.01
CA PHE A 8 -27.96 -48.25 24.76
C PHE A 8 -26.85 -48.83 23.87
N ILE A 9 -27.24 -49.47 22.78
CA ILE A 9 -26.35 -49.86 21.69
C ILE A 9 -25.83 -48.56 21.06
N VAL A 10 -24.70 -48.07 21.57
CA VAL A 10 -23.97 -46.97 20.93
C VAL A 10 -23.47 -47.52 19.59
N ARG A 11 -24.10 -47.04 18.52
CA ARG A 11 -23.87 -47.40 17.11
C ARG A 11 -22.36 -47.45 16.79
N PRO A 12 -21.88 -48.49 16.08
CA PRO A 12 -20.48 -48.62 15.65
C PRO A 12 -20.03 -47.50 14.69
N LEU A 13 -20.98 -46.74 14.14
CA LEU A 13 -20.73 -45.60 13.26
C LEU A 13 -20.00 -44.44 13.97
N ASN A 14 -20.24 -44.23 15.28
CA ASN A 14 -19.58 -43.16 16.03
C ASN A 14 -18.12 -43.49 16.38
N LEU A 15 -17.79 -44.77 16.56
CA LEU A 15 -16.41 -45.22 16.78
C LEU A 15 -15.58 -45.10 15.50
N PHE A 16 -16.17 -45.38 14.33
CA PHE A 16 -15.49 -45.18 13.05
C PHE A 16 -15.20 -43.70 12.77
N LEU A 17 -16.14 -42.80 13.11
CA LEU A 17 -15.94 -41.36 12.98
C LEU A 17 -14.79 -40.85 13.87
N MET A 18 -14.71 -41.33 15.12
CA MET A 18 -13.64 -40.96 16.05
C MET A 18 -12.26 -41.47 15.62
N VAL A 19 -12.19 -42.66 15.02
CA VAL A 19 -10.93 -43.24 14.49
C VAL A 19 -10.48 -42.51 13.22
N CYS A 20 -11.40 -42.14 12.32
CA CYS A 20 -11.04 -41.32 11.16
C CYS A 20 -10.57 -39.92 11.56
N ILE A 21 -11.20 -39.30 12.55
CA ILE A 21 -10.80 -37.98 13.04
C ILE A 21 -9.41 -38.06 13.70
N SER A 22 -9.12 -39.08 14.52
CA SER A 22 -7.81 -39.25 15.17
C SER A 22 -6.69 -39.70 14.22
N LEU A 23 -6.99 -40.39 13.12
CA LEU A 23 -6.00 -40.71 12.08
C LEU A 23 -5.67 -39.49 11.20
N VAL A 24 -6.64 -38.60 10.97
CA VAL A 24 -6.42 -37.33 10.25
C VAL A 24 -5.63 -36.33 11.11
N PHE A 25 -5.74 -36.40 12.44
CA PHE A 25 -4.93 -35.58 13.37
C PHE A 25 -3.56 -36.19 13.72
N GLY A 26 -3.27 -37.43 13.31
CA GLY A 26 -2.03 -38.14 13.63
C GLY A 26 -0.93 -38.06 12.57
N ILE A 27 -1.21 -37.41 11.43
CA ILE A 27 -0.22 -37.14 10.39
C ILE A 27 -0.25 -35.64 10.10
N SER A 28 0.00 -34.84 11.13
CA SER A 28 0.70 -33.58 10.94
C SER A 28 2.10 -33.95 10.46
N HIS A 29 2.23 -34.26 9.17
CA HIS A 29 3.47 -33.96 8.51
C HIS A 29 3.71 -32.48 8.79
N ASP A 30 4.77 -32.18 9.53
CA ASP A 30 5.40 -30.86 9.49
C ASP A 30 5.55 -30.56 8.00
N LEU A 31 4.60 -29.80 7.46
CA LEU A 31 4.78 -29.15 6.19
C LEU A 31 6.03 -28.30 6.43
N PRO A 32 7.14 -28.55 5.72
CA PRO A 32 8.30 -27.71 5.87
C PRO A 32 7.81 -26.29 5.63
N ASP A 33 7.97 -25.46 6.65
CA ASP A 33 7.60 -24.06 6.66
C ASP A 33 8.22 -23.45 5.40
N TYR A 34 7.44 -23.29 4.33
CA TYR A 34 7.91 -22.79 3.03
C TYR A 34 8.06 -21.27 3.07
N THR A 35 8.44 -20.74 4.23
CA THR A 35 8.39 -19.33 4.60
C THR A 35 9.75 -18.85 5.11
N SER A 36 10.85 -19.40 4.60
CA SER A 36 12.05 -18.56 4.45
C SER A 36 11.89 -17.68 3.21
N GLU A 37 10.85 -16.82 3.17
CA GLU A 37 10.74 -15.83 2.10
C GLU A 37 11.99 -14.94 2.17
N SER A 38 12.95 -15.23 1.29
CA SER A 38 14.23 -14.54 1.20
C SER A 38 14.07 -13.13 0.64
N CYS A 39 12.89 -12.80 0.13
CA CYS A 39 12.55 -11.50 -0.42
C CYS A 39 11.51 -10.80 0.45
N THR A 40 11.70 -9.50 0.67
CA THR A 40 10.68 -8.60 1.19
C THR A 40 10.18 -7.76 0.03
N PHE A 41 8.89 -7.85 -0.28
CA PHE A 41 8.28 -7.01 -1.31
C PHE A 41 7.56 -5.80 -0.70
N LYS A 42 7.58 -4.67 -1.39
CA LYS A 42 6.79 -3.47 -1.08
C LYS A 42 6.14 -2.96 -2.37
N ILE A 43 4.82 -2.79 -2.36
CA ILE A 43 4.07 -2.14 -3.43
C ILE A 43 3.67 -0.74 -2.95
N SER A 44 3.88 0.25 -3.82
CA SER A 44 3.60 1.65 -3.50
C SER A 44 3.05 2.40 -4.69
N LEU A 45 2.13 3.34 -4.43
CA LEU A 45 1.69 4.33 -5.40
C LEU A 45 2.58 5.56 -5.27
N GLN A 46 3.47 5.78 -6.23
CA GLN A 46 4.41 6.90 -6.25
C GLN A 46 4.07 7.80 -7.43
N ASN A 47 3.64 9.04 -7.18
CA ASN A 47 3.19 9.94 -8.24
C ASN A 47 2.19 9.27 -9.20
N PHE A 48 1.21 8.53 -8.65
CA PHE A 48 0.20 7.74 -9.37
C PHE A 48 0.74 6.61 -10.25
N ARG A 49 1.96 6.16 -9.99
CA ARG A 49 2.55 4.97 -10.61
C ARG A 49 2.64 3.85 -9.60
N SER A 50 2.17 2.67 -9.99
CA SER A 50 2.23 1.46 -9.17
C SER A 50 3.64 0.86 -9.26
N ILE A 51 4.45 1.05 -8.22
CA ILE A 51 5.83 0.58 -8.17
C ILE A 51 5.96 -0.58 -7.19
N LEU A 52 6.32 -1.76 -7.71
CA LEU A 52 6.70 -2.92 -6.89
C LEU A 52 8.20 -2.96 -6.73
N SER A 53 8.67 -2.90 -5.49
CA SER A 53 10.08 -3.05 -5.12
C SER A 53 10.30 -4.30 -4.27
N TRP A 54 11.52 -4.83 -4.29
CA TRP A 54 11.92 -5.96 -3.48
C TRP A 54 13.32 -5.80 -2.89
N GLU A 55 13.52 -6.39 -1.71
CA GLU A 55 14.81 -6.47 -1.04
C GLU A 55 15.10 -7.91 -0.63
N LEU A 56 16.36 -8.34 -0.76
CA LEU A 56 16.78 -9.68 -0.34
C LEU A 56 17.20 -9.63 1.13
N LYS A 57 16.58 -10.46 1.98
CA LYS A 57 16.96 -10.59 3.40
C LYS A 57 18.42 -11.05 3.54
N ASN A 58 18.87 -11.92 2.65
CA ASN A 58 20.26 -12.39 2.62
C ASN A 58 21.09 -11.60 1.60
N HIS A 59 21.78 -10.57 2.08
CA HIS A 59 22.65 -9.71 1.27
C HIS A 59 23.88 -10.43 0.69
N SER A 60 24.18 -11.66 1.11
CA SER A 60 25.24 -12.47 0.50
C SER A 60 24.86 -13.04 -0.88
N ILE A 61 23.56 -13.07 -1.20
CA ILE A 61 23.07 -13.47 -2.52
C ILE A 61 23.12 -12.24 -3.43
N VAL A 62 24.05 -12.23 -4.38
CA VAL A 62 24.19 -11.15 -5.35
C VAL A 62 23.68 -11.62 -6.70
N ALA A 63 22.42 -11.26 -7.01
CA ALA A 63 21.87 -11.47 -8.35
C ALA A 63 22.41 -10.42 -9.31
N THR A 64 22.77 -10.86 -10.51
CA THR A 64 23.17 -9.99 -11.63
C THR A 64 21.98 -9.31 -12.29
N HIS A 65 20.84 -10.00 -12.35
CA HIS A 65 19.59 -9.48 -12.89
C HIS A 65 18.39 -10.27 -12.34
N TYR A 66 17.21 -9.71 -12.56
CA TYR A 66 15.93 -10.22 -12.10
C TYR A 66 14.93 -10.32 -13.24
N LYS A 67 13.97 -11.22 -13.06
CA LYS A 67 12.78 -11.36 -13.89
C LYS A 67 11.55 -11.34 -13.00
N LEU A 68 10.63 -10.42 -13.28
CA LEU A 68 9.35 -10.33 -12.58
C LEU A 68 8.23 -10.87 -13.46
N LEU A 69 7.48 -11.82 -12.90
CA LEU A 69 6.27 -12.37 -13.48
C LEU A 69 5.07 -12.10 -12.57
N TYR A 70 3.89 -12.09 -13.17
CA TYR A 70 2.64 -12.03 -12.43
C TYR A 70 1.52 -12.84 -13.10
N THR A 71 0.51 -13.18 -12.32
CA THR A 71 -0.80 -13.63 -12.80
C THR A 71 -1.90 -13.04 -11.92
N ILE A 72 -3.15 -13.15 -12.37
CA ILE A 72 -4.33 -12.62 -11.67
C ILE A 72 -5.13 -13.80 -11.17
N MET A 73 -5.39 -13.90 -9.86
CA MET A 73 -6.03 -15.09 -9.27
C MET A 73 -7.42 -15.38 -9.82
N SER A 74 -8.18 -14.35 -10.20
CA SER A 74 -9.54 -14.52 -10.76
C SER A 74 -9.55 -15.04 -12.20
N LYS A 75 -8.42 -14.99 -12.92
CA LYS A 75 -8.31 -15.37 -14.33
C LYS A 75 -7.40 -16.59 -14.46
N PRO A 76 -7.84 -17.67 -15.14
CA PRO A 76 -7.00 -18.83 -15.38
C PRO A 76 -6.01 -18.55 -16.54
N GLU A 77 -5.15 -17.54 -16.36
CA GLU A 77 -4.15 -17.11 -17.35
C GLU A 77 -2.75 -17.56 -16.95
N ASP A 78 -1.92 -17.87 -17.95
CA ASP A 78 -0.51 -18.15 -17.76
C ASP A 78 0.24 -16.95 -17.14
N TRP A 79 1.37 -17.24 -16.51
CA TRP A 79 2.28 -16.22 -15.98
C TRP A 79 2.71 -15.24 -17.07
N LYS A 80 2.47 -13.95 -16.82
CA LYS A 80 2.89 -12.85 -17.67
C LYS A 80 4.19 -12.28 -17.18
N ILE A 81 5.12 -12.03 -18.10
CA ILE A 81 6.36 -11.31 -17.80
C ILE A 81 6.03 -9.81 -17.82
N VAL A 82 6.38 -9.09 -16.75
CA VAL A 82 6.19 -7.64 -16.68
C VAL A 82 7.09 -6.96 -17.73
N LYS A 83 6.51 -6.09 -18.55
CA LYS A 83 7.27 -5.34 -19.57
C LYS A 83 8.42 -4.57 -18.92
N ASN A 84 9.58 -4.56 -19.58
CA ASN A 84 10.82 -3.95 -19.09
C ASN A 84 11.41 -4.54 -17.79
N CYS A 85 10.86 -5.66 -17.30
CA CYS A 85 11.29 -6.33 -16.08
C CYS A 85 11.68 -7.78 -16.27
N ALA A 86 12.02 -8.18 -17.50
CA ALA A 86 12.44 -9.54 -17.82
C ALA A 86 13.90 -9.85 -17.46
N ASN A 87 14.79 -8.86 -17.52
CA ASN A 87 16.23 -8.94 -17.24
C ASN A 87 16.72 -7.64 -16.60
N THR A 88 16.00 -7.15 -15.58
CA THR A 88 16.31 -5.87 -14.94
C THR A 88 17.41 -6.05 -13.91
N THR A 89 18.34 -5.10 -13.82
CA THR A 89 19.32 -5.05 -12.71
C THR A 89 18.79 -4.25 -11.52
N ARG A 90 17.63 -3.59 -11.68
CA ARG A 90 16.97 -2.79 -10.65
C ARG A 90 16.19 -3.69 -9.71
N SER A 91 16.05 -3.26 -8.46
CA SER A 91 15.24 -3.92 -7.43
C SER A 91 13.78 -3.44 -7.39
N PHE A 92 13.28 -2.91 -8.51
CA PHE A 92 11.90 -2.44 -8.64
C PHE A 92 11.41 -2.53 -10.08
N CYS A 93 10.08 -2.56 -10.21
CA CYS A 93 9.35 -2.58 -11.47
C CYS A 93 8.16 -1.63 -11.42
N ASP A 94 7.91 -0.99 -12.56
CA ASP A 94 6.68 -0.24 -12.79
C ASP A 94 5.60 -1.19 -13.31
N LEU A 95 4.47 -1.20 -12.61
CA LEU A 95 3.30 -2.04 -12.89
C LEU A 95 2.08 -1.22 -13.32
N THR A 96 2.22 0.11 -13.46
CA THR A 96 1.09 1.04 -13.72
C THR A 96 0.21 0.57 -14.87
N ASP A 97 0.83 0.20 -16.00
CA ASP A 97 0.08 -0.22 -17.19
C ASP A 97 -0.42 -1.67 -17.13
N GLU A 98 0.13 -2.50 -16.25
CA GLU A 98 -0.11 -3.95 -16.20
C GLU A 98 -1.12 -4.33 -15.09
N TRP A 99 -1.14 -3.59 -13.99
CA TRP A 99 -1.97 -3.84 -12.80
C TRP A 99 -3.02 -2.75 -12.63
N ARG A 100 -4.04 -2.80 -13.48
CA ARG A 100 -5.02 -1.72 -13.60
C ARG A 100 -6.24 -1.85 -12.70
N SER A 101 -6.51 -3.05 -12.17
CA SER A 101 -7.71 -3.30 -11.36
C SER A 101 -7.34 -3.43 -9.90
N THR A 102 -7.81 -2.52 -9.05
CA THR A 102 -7.55 -2.56 -7.62
C THR A 102 -8.26 -3.71 -6.89
N HIS A 103 -9.35 -4.20 -7.49
CA HIS A 103 -10.21 -5.26 -6.96
C HIS A 103 -9.69 -6.67 -7.25
N GLU A 104 -8.60 -6.78 -8.00
CA GLU A 104 -8.00 -8.05 -8.36
C GLU A 104 -6.91 -8.45 -7.37
N ALA A 105 -6.76 -9.75 -7.17
CA ALA A 105 -5.67 -10.28 -6.39
C ALA A 105 -4.56 -10.76 -7.33
N TYR A 106 -3.39 -10.14 -7.22
CA TYR A 106 -2.25 -10.41 -8.08
C TYR A 106 -1.27 -11.36 -7.41
N VAL A 107 -0.87 -12.41 -8.10
CA VAL A 107 0.23 -13.28 -7.66
C VAL A 107 1.48 -12.87 -8.40
N THR A 108 2.54 -12.57 -7.66
CA THR A 108 3.86 -12.23 -8.21
C THR A 108 4.83 -13.38 -8.04
N LEU A 109 5.74 -13.52 -9.00
CA LEU A 109 6.90 -14.39 -8.92
C LEU A 109 8.13 -13.61 -9.38
N LEU A 110 9.09 -13.44 -8.46
CA LEU A 110 10.39 -12.85 -8.72
C LEU A 110 11.43 -13.95 -8.84
N GLU A 111 12.13 -13.99 -9.97
CA GLU A 111 13.27 -14.86 -10.19
C GLU A 111 14.55 -14.00 -10.20
N GLY A 112 15.55 -14.38 -9.41
CA GLY A 112 16.87 -13.74 -9.42
C GLY A 112 17.94 -14.64 -10.02
N PHE A 113 18.84 -14.07 -10.83
CA PHE A 113 19.81 -14.83 -11.62
C PHE A 113 21.25 -14.37 -11.43
N SER A 114 22.20 -15.31 -11.45
CA SER A 114 23.63 -15.03 -11.64
C SER A 114 24.06 -15.60 -12.98
N GLY A 115 24.29 -14.73 -13.96
CA GLY A 115 24.41 -15.17 -15.35
C GLY A 115 23.15 -15.94 -15.75
N ASN A 116 23.29 -17.17 -16.25
CA ASN A 116 22.13 -17.97 -16.69
C ASN A 116 21.55 -18.88 -15.59
N THR A 117 22.06 -18.82 -14.36
CA THR A 117 21.64 -19.70 -13.27
C THR A 117 20.65 -18.98 -12.37
N THR A 118 19.47 -19.57 -12.16
CA THR A 118 18.50 -19.11 -11.17
C THR A 118 19.07 -19.31 -9.76
N LEU A 119 19.18 -18.23 -9.00
CA LEU A 119 19.65 -18.26 -7.61
C LEU A 119 18.52 -18.49 -6.61
N PHE A 120 17.39 -17.82 -6.85
CA PHE A 120 16.23 -17.87 -5.97
C PHE A 120 14.95 -17.56 -6.75
N ASN A 121 13.84 -17.99 -6.16
CA ASN A 121 12.51 -17.59 -6.54
C ASN A 121 11.73 -17.15 -5.28
N CYS A 122 10.96 -16.08 -5.43
CA CYS A 122 10.12 -15.56 -4.36
C CYS A 122 8.75 -15.25 -4.94
N SER A 123 7.70 -15.71 -4.27
CA SER A 123 6.33 -15.43 -4.68
C SER A 123 5.58 -14.69 -3.58
N ARG A 124 4.73 -13.73 -3.96
CA ARG A 124 3.83 -13.06 -3.02
C ARG A 124 2.52 -12.70 -3.69
N ASN A 125 1.43 -12.81 -2.93
CA ASN A 125 0.11 -12.34 -3.32
C ASN A 125 -0.09 -10.89 -2.86
N PHE A 126 -0.76 -10.10 -3.69
CA PHE A 126 -1.09 -8.71 -3.43
C PHE A 126 -2.57 -8.44 -3.67
N TRP A 127 -3.20 -7.82 -2.68
CA TRP A 127 -4.47 -7.12 -2.84
C TRP A 127 -4.18 -5.63 -2.81
N LEU A 128 -4.36 -4.92 -3.93
CA LEU A 128 -3.88 -3.53 -4.02
C LEU A 128 -4.52 -2.60 -3.00
N ASP A 129 -5.81 -2.78 -2.71
CA ASP A 129 -6.50 -1.98 -1.69
C ASP A 129 -5.91 -2.17 -0.27
N ILE A 130 -5.25 -3.30 0.01
CA ILE A 130 -4.78 -3.66 1.35
C ILE A 130 -3.25 -3.54 1.47
N ASP A 131 -2.51 -3.95 0.44
CA ASP A 131 -1.05 -4.02 0.48
C ASP A 131 -0.38 -2.75 -0.05
N MET A 132 -1.09 -1.92 -0.82
CA MET A 132 -0.51 -0.72 -1.42
C MET A 132 -0.29 0.37 -0.39
N SER A 133 0.95 0.86 -0.35
CA SER A 133 1.30 2.08 0.38
C SER A 133 1.15 3.30 -0.53
N PHE A 134 0.55 4.38 -0.03
CA PHE A 134 0.34 5.60 -0.81
C PHE A 134 1.38 6.64 -0.40
N GLU A 135 2.35 6.91 -1.28
CA GLU A 135 3.32 7.98 -1.04
C GLU A 135 2.62 9.35 -1.22
N PRO A 136 2.97 10.35 -0.40
CA PRO A 136 2.33 11.65 -0.46
C PRO A 136 2.65 12.38 -1.76
N PRO A 137 1.74 13.22 -2.27
CA PRO A 137 1.97 13.97 -3.49
C PRO A 137 2.99 15.09 -3.27
N GLU A 138 3.65 15.51 -4.35
CA GLU A 138 4.44 16.74 -4.33
C GLU A 138 3.53 17.94 -4.10
N PHE A 139 3.97 18.88 -3.27
CA PHE A 139 3.22 20.11 -3.01
C PHE A 139 4.14 21.29 -2.76
N GLU A 140 3.63 22.50 -2.93
CA GLU A 140 4.27 23.77 -2.58
C GLU A 140 3.33 24.59 -1.71
N ILE A 141 3.90 25.53 -0.94
CA ILE A 141 3.11 26.48 -0.16
C ILE A 141 3.56 27.89 -0.45
N VAL A 142 2.60 28.82 -0.47
CA VAL A 142 2.83 30.25 -0.58
C VAL A 142 2.09 30.94 0.56
N GLY A 143 2.83 31.53 1.49
CA GLY A 143 2.27 32.26 2.62
C GLY A 143 1.96 33.72 2.27
N PHE A 144 0.81 34.19 2.73
CA PHE A 144 0.37 35.58 2.66
C PHE A 144 0.19 36.14 4.08
N THR A 145 -0.34 37.36 4.22
CA THR A 145 -0.58 37.95 5.54
C THR A 145 -1.57 37.16 6.40
N ASN A 146 -2.61 36.58 5.79
CA ASN A 146 -3.73 35.96 6.53
C ASN A 146 -4.19 34.60 5.97
N HIS A 147 -3.45 34.03 5.02
CA HIS A 147 -3.76 32.75 4.40
C HIS A 147 -2.52 32.08 3.82
N ILE A 148 -2.63 30.79 3.52
CA ILE A 148 -1.62 30.01 2.80
C ILE A 148 -2.29 29.34 1.61
N ASN A 149 -1.68 29.49 0.44
CA ASN A 149 -2.02 28.69 -0.74
C ASN A 149 -1.18 27.41 -0.72
N VAL A 150 -1.84 26.27 -0.65
CA VAL A 150 -1.24 24.94 -0.77
C VAL A 150 -1.48 24.45 -2.18
N ILE A 151 -0.40 24.31 -2.96
CA ILE A 151 -0.44 23.89 -4.36
C ILE A 151 0.02 22.44 -4.42
N VAL A 152 -0.91 21.51 -4.54
CA VAL A 152 -0.65 20.08 -4.68
C VAL A 152 -0.50 19.75 -6.16
N LYS A 153 0.59 19.07 -6.52
CA LYS A 153 0.90 18.70 -7.90
C LYS A 153 0.43 17.28 -8.15
N PHE A 154 -0.58 17.13 -9.00
CA PHE A 154 -0.97 15.83 -9.53
C PHE A 154 -0.49 15.68 -10.97
N PRO A 155 -0.22 14.45 -11.44
CA PRO A 155 0.11 14.20 -12.83
C PRO A 155 -1.04 14.65 -13.74
N SER A 156 -0.70 15.06 -14.96
CA SER A 156 -1.67 15.60 -15.92
C SER A 156 -2.63 14.55 -16.49
N ILE A 157 -2.28 13.27 -16.39
CA ILE A 157 -3.07 12.14 -16.86
C ILE A 157 -3.09 11.11 -15.73
N VAL A 158 -4.26 10.88 -15.14
CA VAL A 158 -4.51 9.72 -14.29
C VAL A 158 -5.43 8.82 -15.09
N GLU A 159 -4.96 7.60 -15.40
CA GLU A 159 -5.79 6.62 -16.08
C GLU A 159 -7.00 6.27 -15.21
N GLU A 160 -8.20 6.30 -15.80
CA GLU A 160 -9.48 6.14 -15.08
C GLU A 160 -9.63 4.80 -14.34
N GLU A 161 -8.80 3.80 -14.66
CA GLU A 161 -8.92 2.44 -14.11
C GLU A 161 -8.26 2.28 -12.73
N LEU A 162 -7.28 3.13 -12.38
CA LEU A 162 -6.62 3.14 -11.05
C LEU A 162 -7.34 4.09 -10.07
N GLN A 163 -8.67 3.95 -9.96
CA GLN A 163 -9.46 4.71 -8.98
C GLN A 163 -9.36 4.05 -7.60
N PHE A 164 -8.28 4.36 -6.89
CA PHE A 164 -8.23 4.16 -5.45
C PHE A 164 -9.17 5.17 -4.77
N ASP A 165 -9.92 4.76 -3.76
CA ASP A 165 -10.76 5.65 -2.95
C ASP A 165 -9.88 6.44 -1.95
N LEU A 166 -9.07 7.36 -2.49
CA LEU A 166 -8.09 8.15 -1.74
C LEU A 166 -8.69 9.48 -1.30
N SER A 167 -8.61 9.74 0.00
CA SER A 167 -8.90 11.05 0.57
C SER A 167 -7.61 11.86 0.71
N LEU A 168 -7.53 13.01 0.01
CA LEU A 168 -6.45 13.96 0.22
C LEU A 168 -6.63 14.68 1.57
N VAL A 169 -5.58 14.70 2.38
CA VAL A 169 -5.55 15.42 3.66
C VAL A 169 -4.45 16.47 3.63
N ILE A 170 -4.80 17.68 4.03
CA ILE A 170 -3.88 18.80 4.26
C ILE A 170 -3.87 19.08 5.75
N GLU A 171 -2.75 18.79 6.41
CA GLU A 171 -2.55 19.00 7.83
C GLU A 171 -1.80 20.33 8.04
N GLU A 172 -2.44 21.23 8.76
CA GLU A 172 -1.94 22.55 9.18
C GLU A 172 -1.46 22.45 10.63
N GLN A 173 -0.26 22.97 10.92
CA GLN A 173 0.31 23.02 12.26
C GLN A 173 0.81 24.42 12.59
N SER A 174 0.38 24.97 13.73
CA SER A 174 0.92 26.21 14.30
C SER A 174 0.88 26.14 15.82
N GLU A 175 1.94 26.60 16.50
CA GLU A 175 2.00 26.71 17.97
C GLU A 175 1.59 25.42 18.73
N GLY A 176 1.83 24.24 18.15
CA GLY A 176 1.45 22.95 18.72
C GLY A 176 0.00 22.52 18.46
N ILE A 177 -0.82 23.37 17.83
CA ILE A 177 -2.16 23.05 17.37
C ILE A 177 -2.07 22.42 15.98
N VAL A 178 -2.77 21.30 15.79
CA VAL A 178 -2.86 20.58 14.51
C VAL A 178 -4.30 20.61 14.02
N LYS A 179 -4.51 21.06 12.80
CA LYS A 179 -5.81 21.12 12.13
C LYS A 179 -5.74 20.35 10.80
N LYS A 180 -6.70 19.46 10.58
CA LYS A 180 -6.77 18.65 9.35
C LYS A 180 -7.86 19.19 8.45
N HIS A 181 -7.53 19.34 7.17
CA HIS A 181 -8.44 19.75 6.11
C HIS A 181 -8.57 18.60 5.11
N LYS A 182 -9.80 18.19 4.80
CA LYS A 182 -10.09 17.11 3.83
C LYS A 182 -10.85 17.69 2.63
N PRO A 183 -10.15 18.36 1.68
CA PRO A 183 -10.81 18.91 0.52
C PRO A 183 -11.41 17.82 -0.36
N THR A 184 -12.63 18.04 -0.84
CA THR A 184 -13.21 17.20 -1.89
C THR A 184 -12.55 17.53 -3.21
N VAL A 185 -11.65 16.67 -3.68
CA VAL A 185 -11.10 16.77 -5.04
C VAL A 185 -12.16 16.25 -6.00
N LYS A 186 -12.81 17.14 -6.75
CA LYS A 186 -13.86 16.77 -7.70
C LYS A 186 -13.23 16.30 -9.02
N GLY A 187 -13.45 15.04 -9.39
CA GLY A 187 -12.95 14.42 -10.63
C GLY A 187 -11.61 13.69 -10.44
N ASN A 188 -10.96 13.29 -11.54
CA ASN A 188 -9.65 12.65 -11.50
C ASN A 188 -8.62 13.64 -10.94
N MET A 189 -7.80 13.20 -9.98
CA MET A 189 -6.69 13.98 -9.40
C MET A 189 -5.67 14.35 -10.49
N SER A 190 -5.96 15.37 -11.28
CA SER A 190 -5.22 15.70 -12.50
C SER A 190 -4.82 17.17 -12.50
N GLY A 191 -3.55 17.41 -12.80
CA GLY A 191 -2.97 18.75 -12.78
C GLY A 191 -2.85 19.35 -11.37
N ASN A 192 -2.45 20.63 -11.32
CA ASN A 192 -2.20 21.30 -10.04
C ASN A 192 -3.53 21.63 -9.35
N PHE A 193 -3.69 21.14 -8.13
CA PHE A 193 -4.80 21.45 -7.24
C PHE A 193 -4.35 22.51 -6.22
N THR A 194 -5.09 23.61 -6.10
CA THR A 194 -4.78 24.65 -5.11
C THR A 194 -5.85 24.67 -4.01
N TYR A 195 -5.42 24.56 -2.76
CA TYR A 195 -6.25 24.70 -1.58
C TYR A 195 -5.80 25.93 -0.79
N ILE A 196 -6.77 26.68 -0.24
CA ILE A 196 -6.49 27.89 0.53
C ILE A 196 -6.82 27.62 1.99
N ILE A 197 -5.80 27.68 2.85
CA ILE A 197 -5.99 27.71 4.30
C ILE A 197 -6.18 29.18 4.69
N ASP A 198 -7.40 29.56 5.05
CA ASP A 198 -7.78 30.95 5.33
C ASP A 198 -7.82 31.28 6.83
N LYS A 199 -8.06 32.57 7.14
CA LYS A 199 -8.27 33.07 8.51
C LYS A 199 -7.11 32.77 9.46
N LEU A 200 -5.89 32.85 8.92
CA LEU A 200 -4.67 32.65 9.68
C LEU A 200 -4.24 33.95 10.37
N ILE A 201 -3.54 33.79 11.49
CA ILE A 201 -3.03 34.89 12.30
C ILE A 201 -1.76 35.43 11.62
N PRO A 202 -1.68 36.74 11.29
CA PRO A 202 -0.48 37.34 10.75
C PRO A 202 0.71 37.20 11.71
N ASN A 203 1.94 37.22 11.18
CA ASN A 203 3.18 37.07 11.97
C ASN A 203 3.28 35.74 12.76
N THR A 204 2.54 34.70 12.36
CA THR A 204 2.62 33.36 12.95
C THR A 204 3.27 32.39 11.97
N ASN A 205 4.07 31.46 12.48
CA ASN A 205 4.68 30.39 11.69
C ASN A 205 3.70 29.21 11.55
N TYR A 206 3.43 28.82 10.32
CA TYR A 206 2.58 27.68 9.99
C TYR A 206 3.38 26.65 9.20
N CYS A 207 3.18 25.39 9.53
CA CYS A 207 3.70 24.25 8.79
C CYS A 207 2.56 23.45 8.18
N VAL A 208 2.77 22.94 6.96
CA VAL A 208 1.79 22.16 6.22
C VAL A 208 2.40 20.82 5.82
N SER A 209 1.64 19.74 6.00
CA SER A 209 1.89 18.42 5.44
C SER A 209 0.70 18.00 4.58
N VAL A 210 0.96 17.38 3.44
CA VAL A 210 -0.05 16.85 2.52
C VAL A 210 0.15 15.35 2.36
N TYR A 211 -0.92 14.56 2.45
CA TYR A 211 -0.85 13.11 2.33
C TYR A 211 -2.19 12.50 1.91
N PHE A 212 -2.18 11.23 1.54
CA PHE A 212 -3.39 10.45 1.27
C PHE A 212 -3.78 9.61 2.48
N GLU A 213 -5.08 9.48 2.69
CA GLU A 213 -5.69 8.57 3.64
C GLU A 213 -6.56 7.58 2.86
N HIS A 214 -6.42 6.29 3.15
CA HIS A 214 -7.11 5.20 2.47
C HIS A 214 -7.57 4.18 3.51
N ASN A 215 -8.86 4.21 3.86
CA ASN A 215 -9.46 3.47 4.96
C ASN A 215 -8.76 3.69 6.33
N ASP A 216 -9.47 3.50 7.44
CA ASP A 216 -8.97 3.90 8.77
C ASP A 216 -7.87 2.97 9.34
N GLU A 217 -7.48 1.89 8.64
CA GLU A 217 -6.62 0.82 9.20
C GLU A 217 -5.15 0.87 8.73
N GLN A 218 -4.82 1.58 7.65
CA GLN A 218 -3.45 1.63 7.12
C GLN A 218 -2.63 2.76 7.74
N ALA A 219 -1.34 2.48 7.96
CA ALA A 219 -0.39 3.49 8.39
C ALA A 219 -0.23 4.57 7.32
N VAL A 220 -0.62 5.80 7.65
CA VAL A 220 -0.56 6.96 6.77
C VAL A 220 0.88 7.45 6.61
N ILE A 221 1.33 7.63 5.37
CA ILE A 221 2.64 8.20 5.06
C ILE A 221 2.48 9.71 4.86
N LYS A 222 2.90 10.49 5.85
CA LYS A 222 2.86 11.96 5.79
C LYS A 222 4.04 12.52 5.00
N SER A 223 3.81 13.56 4.19
CA SER A 223 4.92 14.30 3.60
C SER A 223 5.70 15.10 4.65
N PRO A 224 6.98 15.40 4.39
CA PRO A 224 7.73 16.35 5.18
C PRO A 224 7.02 17.70 5.27
N LEU A 225 7.06 18.31 6.46
CA LEU A 225 6.46 19.61 6.70
C LEU A 225 7.15 20.70 5.87
N LYS A 226 6.36 21.53 5.20
CA LYS A 226 6.81 22.81 4.64
C LYS A 226 6.27 23.94 5.50
N CYS A 227 7.14 24.84 5.94
CA CYS A 227 6.76 25.92 6.85
C CYS A 227 6.95 27.30 6.22
N THR A 228 6.11 28.25 6.62
CA THR A 228 6.20 29.65 6.23
C THR A 228 5.77 30.55 7.39
N LEU A 229 6.52 31.63 7.60
CA LEU A 229 6.13 32.72 8.48
C LEU A 229 5.21 33.67 7.70
N LEU A 230 4.01 33.92 8.21
CA LEU A 230 3.10 34.88 7.58
C LEU A 230 3.60 36.30 7.77
N GLN A 231 3.35 37.14 6.78
CA GLN A 231 3.71 38.56 6.87
C GLN A 231 2.94 39.22 8.01
N PRO A 232 3.54 40.21 8.70
CA PRO A 232 2.80 40.99 9.69
C PRO A 232 1.62 41.70 9.04
N GLY A 233 0.51 41.79 9.78
CA GLY A 233 -0.62 42.61 9.36
C GLY A 233 -0.20 44.06 9.24
N GLN A 234 -0.73 44.81 8.28
CA GLN A 234 -0.63 46.26 8.35
C GLN A 234 -1.36 46.71 9.60
N GLU A 235 -0.62 47.13 10.62
CA GLU A 235 -1.16 47.91 11.71
C GLU A 235 -1.63 49.23 11.08
N SER A 236 -2.91 49.33 10.73
CA SER A 236 -3.54 50.63 10.63
C SER A 236 -3.54 51.19 12.04
N GLU A 237 -2.49 51.96 12.37
CA GLU A 237 -2.49 52.84 13.53
C GLU A 237 -3.82 53.59 13.51
N PHE A 238 -4.60 53.38 14.57
CA PHE A 238 -5.91 54.00 14.77
C PHE A 238 -5.80 55.51 14.51
N SER A 239 -6.59 56.03 13.56
CA SER A 239 -6.83 57.46 13.39
C SER A 239 -7.99 57.91 14.27
#